data_AF-A0A3D6CLF7-F1
#
_entry.id   AF-A0A3D6CLF7-F1
#
_cell.length_a   1.000
_cell.length_b   1.000
_cell.length_c   1.000
_cell.angle_alpha   90.00
_cell.angle_beta   90.00
_cell.angle_gamma   90.00
#
_symmetry.space_group_name_H-M   'P 1'
#
loop_
_entity.id
_entity.type
_entity.pdbx_description
1 polymer ?
#
loop_
_entity_poly.entity_id
_entity_poly.type
_entity_poly.pdbx_seq_one_letter_code
_entity_poly.pdbx_strand_id
1 'polypeptide(L)' 'ERDRIDSTREDSPLVMADDAIEFDNSDMGITAQFNQICVLIDAIIL' A
#
# COMPACT_ATOMS: atom_id res chain seq x y z
N GLU A 1 -1.08 10.22 12.02
CA GLU A 1 -0.56 9.84 13.36
C GLU A 1 -0.31 8.34 13.50
N ARG A 2 -1.26 7.47 13.10
CA ARG A 2 -1.10 6.02 13.19
C ARG A 2 0.20 5.51 12.54
N ASP A 3 0.53 5.96 11.34
CA ASP A 3 1.74 5.46 10.64
C ASP A 3 3.03 5.78 11.40
N ARG A 4 3.08 6.93 12.08
CA ARG A 4 4.20 7.29 12.97
C ARG A 4 4.27 6.33 14.16
N ILE A 5 3.13 6.03 14.79
CA ILE A 5 3.06 5.10 15.92
C ILE A 5 3.49 3.70 15.47
N ASP A 6 2.93 3.20 14.38
CA ASP A 6 3.17 1.84 13.90
C ASP A 6 4.61 1.65 13.38
N SER A 7 5.24 2.67 12.80
CA SER A 7 6.64 2.59 12.33
C SER A 7 7.66 2.54 13.48
N THR A 8 7.27 2.96 14.69
CA THR A 8 8.16 3.03 15.87
C THR A 8 7.99 1.86 16.84
N ARG A 9 7.17 0.86 16.51
CA ARG A 9 6.95 -0.31 17.37
C ARG A 9 8.19 -1.19 17.41
N GLU A 10 8.52 -1.71 18.59
CA GLU A 10 9.58 -2.72 18.74
C GLU A 10 9.18 -4.05 18.09
N ASP A 11 7.93 -4.47 18.29
CA ASP A 11 7.37 -5.68 17.70
C ASP A 11 6.55 -5.38 16.45
N SER A 12 7.00 -5.97 15.34
CA SER A 12 6.41 -5.84 13.99
C SER A 12 6.18 -4.38 13.59
N PRO A 13 7.24 -3.58 13.42
CA PRO A 13 7.12 -2.21 12.94
C PRO A 13 6.50 -2.18 11.54
N LEU A 14 5.76 -1.10 11.26
CA LEU A 14 5.34 -0.79 9.91
C LEU A 14 6.57 -0.46 9.06
N VAL A 15 6.91 -1.35 8.14
CA VAL A 15 8.03 -1.20 7.19
C VAL A 15 7.58 -1.59 5.79
N MET A 16 8.14 -0.94 4.78
CA MET A 16 7.97 -1.34 3.38
C MET A 16 8.92 -2.52 3.09
N ALA A 17 8.40 -3.57 2.48
CA ALA A 17 9.24 -4.66 1.97
C ALA A 17 9.99 -4.20 0.71
N ASP A 18 11.11 -4.85 0.39
CA ASP A 18 11.95 -4.49 -0.76
C ASP A 18 11.22 -4.61 -2.11
N ASP A 19 10.22 -5.48 -2.18
CA ASP A 19 9.36 -5.73 -3.35
C ASP A 19 7.96 -5.09 -3.23
N ALA A 20 7.71 -4.36 -2.13
CA ALA A 20 6.42 -3.71 -1.93
C ALA A 20 6.26 -2.53 -2.90
N ILE A 21 5.05 -2.41 -3.45
CA ILE A 21 4.68 -1.30 -4.32
C ILE A 21 3.89 -0.28 -3.50
N GLU A 22 4.43 0.93 -3.40
CA GLU A 22 3.73 2.04 -2.75
C GLU A 22 2.48 2.42 -3.53
N PHE A 23 1.38 2.61 -2.82
CA PHE A 23 0.07 2.89 -3.42
C PHE A 23 -0.66 3.96 -2.59
N ASP A 24 -0.62 5.21 -3.06
CA ASP A 24 -1.38 6.30 -2.47
C ASP A 24 -2.82 6.30 -2.99
N ASN A 25 -3.76 6.15 -2.07
CA ASN A 25 -5.20 6.12 -2.34
C ASN A 25 -5.95 7.28 -1.67
N SER A 26 -5.25 8.29 -1.16
CA SER A 26 -5.81 9.36 -0.34
C SER A 26 -6.98 10.09 -1.01
N ASP A 27 -6.97 10.21 -2.34
CA ASP A 27 -7.98 10.89 -3.15
C ASP A 27 -8.90 9.93 -3.95
N MET A 28 -8.96 8.64 -3.57
CA MET A 28 -9.71 7.62 -4.30
C MET A 28 -10.92 7.10 -3.52
N GLY A 29 -12.03 6.86 -4.24
CA GLY A 29 -13.13 6.03 -3.74
C GLY A 29 -12.80 4.53 -3.84
N ILE A 30 -13.49 3.71 -3.06
CA ILE A 30 -13.25 2.24 -2.97
C ILE A 30 -13.24 1.57 -4.35
N THR A 31 -14.19 1.88 -5.24
CA THR A 31 -14.25 1.30 -6.58
C THR A 31 -13.07 1.72 -7.46
N ALA A 32 -12.66 2.99 -7.37
CA ALA A 32 -11.52 3.49 -8.13
C ALA A 32 -10.22 2.83 -7.66
N GLN A 33 -10.04 2.73 -6.34
CA GLN A 33 -8.93 2.01 -5.73
C GLN A 33 -8.87 0.54 -6.18
N PHE A 34 -10.00 -0.17 -6.12
CA PHE A 34 -10.06 -1.57 -6.52
C PHE A 34 -9.63 -1.76 -7.99
N ASN A 35 -10.17 -0.95 -8.89
CA ASN A 35 -9.81 -1.02 -10.31
C ASN A 35 -8.32 -0.71 -10.54
N GLN A 36 -7.76 0.27 -9.84
CA GLN A 36 -6.35 0.62 -9.96
C GLN A 36 -5.43 -0.49 -9.48
N ILE A 37 -5.80 -1.19 -8.40
CA ILE A 37 -5.07 -2.37 -7.92
C ILE A 37 -5.08 -3.48 -8.96
N CYS A 38 -6.22 -3.78 -9.60
CA CYS A 38 -6.29 -4.79 -10.65
C CYS A 38 -5.35 -4.47 -11.82
N VAL A 39 -5.36 -3.22 -12.30
CA VAL A 39 -4.46 -2.77 -13.38
C VAL A 39 -2.98 -2.92 -12.99
N LEU A 40 -2.65 -2.59 -11.74
CA LEU A 40 -1.28 -2.70 -11.23
C LEU A 40 -0.81 -4.15 -11.18
N ILE A 41 -1.67 -5.07 -10.75
CA ILE A 41 -1.36 -6.51 -10.73
C ILE A 41 -1.25 -7.10 -12.13
N ASP A 42 -2.14 -6.73 -13.05
CA ASP A 42 -2.08 -7.18 -14.44
C ASP A 42 -0.75 -6.78 -15.11
N ALA A 43 -0.22 -5.59 -14.79
CA ALA A 43 1.07 -5.11 -15.30
C ALA A 43 2.31 -5.81 -14.71
N ILE A 44 2.15 -6.54 -13.59
CA ILE A 44 3.24 -7.28 -12.94
C ILE A 44 3.25 -8.74 -13.38
N ILE A 45 2.07 -9.32 -13.60
CA ILE A 45 1.91 -10.74 -13.96
C ILE A 45 2.19 -10.98 -15.45
N LEU A 46 1.95 -9.99 -16.31
CA LEU A 46 2.17 -10.04 -17.76
C LEU A 46 3.56 -9.54 -18.16
#